data_AF-A0A522UZS8-F1
#
_entry.id   AF-A0A522UZS8-F1
#
_cell.length_a   1.000
_cell.length_b   1.000
_cell.length_c   1.000
_cell.angle_alpha   90.00
_cell.angle_beta   90.00
_cell.angle_gamma   90.00
#
_symmetry.space_group_name_H-M   'P 1'
#
loop_
_entity.id
_entity.type
_entity.pdbx_description
1 polymer ?
#
loop_
_entity_poly.entity_id
_entity_poly.type
_entity_poly.pdbx_seq_one_letter_code
_entity_poly.pdbx_strand_id
1 'polypeptide(L)'
;MKTDPGDPCDENIYHLTPERRKQMGIKECPGSLQEALNELESDSKFLELLIARCPASKKLQDMAVLLELKEVRFRPLNDDCILCGLCVRMCEEQMAAKAICFAGRGGDRYITTEPVCASNFDDAMCFMVPCLSCVKKPEDVK
;
A
#
# COMPACT_ATOMS: atom_id res chain seq x y z
N MET A 1 1.72 20.34 15.15
CA MET A 1 0.43 21.05 15.15
C MET A 1 -0.63 20.01 14.79
N LYS A 2 -1.56 19.67 15.70
CA LYS A 2 -2.65 18.74 15.39
C LYS A 2 -3.73 19.54 14.68
N THR A 3 -4.01 19.23 13.43
CA THR A 3 -5.08 19.85 12.66
C THR A 3 -6.42 19.36 13.22
N ASP A 4 -7.29 20.29 13.58
CA ASP A 4 -8.63 20.00 14.08
C ASP A 4 -9.51 19.49 12.91
N PRO A 5 -10.05 18.25 12.97
CA PRO A 5 -10.87 17.70 11.89
C PRO A 5 -12.25 18.37 11.76
N GLY A 6 -12.66 19.22 12.71
CA GLY A 6 -13.98 19.84 12.72
C GLY A 6 -15.11 18.86 13.06
N ASP A 7 -16.36 19.34 13.00
CA ASP A 7 -17.53 18.55 13.37
C ASP A 7 -17.86 17.46 12.33
N PRO A 8 -18.23 16.24 12.77
CA PRO A 8 -18.62 15.17 11.87
C PRO A 8 -19.89 15.54 11.09
N CYS A 9 -19.88 15.33 9.78
CA CYS A 9 -21.07 15.48 8.95
C CYS A 9 -21.91 14.20 8.96
N ASP A 10 -23.16 14.29 9.41
CA ASP A 10 -24.14 13.19 9.41
C ASP A 10 -24.84 12.98 8.04
N GLU A 11 -24.62 13.88 7.08
CA GLU A 11 -25.23 13.82 5.75
C GLU A 11 -24.39 12.95 4.79
N ASN A 12 -25.02 12.00 4.10
CA ASN A 12 -24.35 11.17 3.09
C ASN A 12 -24.03 12.00 1.84
N ILE A 13 -22.74 12.25 1.62
CA ILE A 13 -22.18 13.05 0.51
C ILE A 13 -22.75 12.67 -0.88
N TYR A 14 -23.05 11.39 -1.13
CA TYR A 14 -23.52 10.90 -2.43
C TYR A 14 -24.97 11.31 -2.75
N HIS A 15 -25.76 11.65 -1.73
CA HIS A 15 -27.15 12.08 -1.89
C HIS A 15 -27.33 13.60 -1.79
N LEU A 16 -26.24 14.35 -1.62
CA LEU A 16 -26.27 15.81 -1.57
C LEU A 16 -26.45 16.42 -2.95
N THR A 17 -27.20 17.53 -3.00
CA THR A 17 -27.24 18.39 -4.18
C THR A 17 -25.90 19.15 -4.32
N PRO A 18 -25.48 19.51 -5.55
CA PRO A 18 -24.25 20.28 -5.77
C PRO A 18 -24.20 21.61 -5.01
N GLU A 19 -25.35 22.24 -4.79
CA GLU A 19 -25.50 23.48 -4.02
C GLU A 19 -25.21 23.26 -2.53
N ARG A 20 -25.72 22.16 -1.96
CA ARG A 20 -25.49 21.79 -0.57
C ARG A 20 -24.03 21.40 -0.33
N ARG A 21 -23.40 20.70 -1.28
CA ARG A 21 -21.96 20.39 -1.25
C ARG A 21 -21.10 21.66 -1.19
N LYS A 22 -21.42 22.68 -2.01
CA LYS A 22 -20.74 23.98 -1.97
C LYS A 22 -20.94 24.73 -0.65
N GLN A 23 -22.16 24.72 -0.08
CA GLN A 23 -22.44 25.34 1.23
C GLN A 23 -21.69 24.66 2.37
N MET A 24 -21.50 23.34 2.30
CA MET A 24 -20.76 22.55 3.28
C MET A 24 -19.24 22.56 3.07
N GLY A 25 -18.73 23.34 2.09
CA GLY A 25 -17.30 23.39 1.78
C GLY A 25 -16.74 22.08 1.19
N ILE A 26 -17.61 21.18 0.74
CA ILE A 26 -17.24 19.91 0.12
C ILE A 26 -16.78 20.22 -1.30
N LYS A 27 -15.48 20.08 -1.53
CA LYS A 27 -14.86 20.30 -2.83
C LYS A 27 -15.21 19.14 -3.77
N GLU A 28 -15.88 19.45 -4.88
CA GLU A 28 -15.99 18.55 -6.03
C GLU A 28 -14.84 18.84 -7.00
N CYS A 29 -14.21 17.81 -7.57
CA CYS A 29 -13.33 17.99 -8.73
C CYS A 29 -14.17 18.50 -9.93
N PRO A 30 -13.63 19.37 -10.80
CA PRO A 30 -12.36 19.13 -11.47
C PRO A 30 -11.24 19.83 -10.74
N GLY A 31 -10.18 19.08 -10.42
CA GLY A 31 -8.89 19.73 -10.21
C GLY A 31 -8.60 20.61 -11.41
N SER A 32 -8.00 21.79 -11.17
CA SER A 32 -7.51 22.61 -12.28
C SER A 32 -6.70 21.75 -13.26
N LEU A 33 -6.58 22.14 -14.53
CA LEU A 33 -5.71 21.41 -15.48
C LEU A 33 -4.31 21.17 -14.87
N GLN A 34 -3.84 22.12 -14.06
CA GLN A 34 -2.61 21.99 -13.30
C GLN A 34 -2.62 20.83 -12.29
N GLU A 35 -3.70 20.64 -11.54
CA GLU A 35 -3.82 19.49 -10.62
C GLU A 35 -3.84 18.17 -11.37
N ALA A 36 -4.61 18.07 -12.45
CA ALA A 36 -4.63 16.85 -13.27
C ALA A 36 -3.24 16.52 -13.83
N LEU A 37 -2.50 17.53 -14.31
CA LEU A 37 -1.13 17.37 -14.78
C LEU A 37 -0.17 16.96 -13.65
N ASN A 38 -0.32 17.50 -12.45
CA ASN A 38 0.52 17.16 -11.29
C ASN A 38 0.30 15.71 -10.83
N GLU A 39 -0.95 15.22 -10.85
CA GLU A 39 -1.26 13.83 -10.51
C GLU A 39 -0.66 12.85 -11.54
N LEU A 40 -0.81 13.15 -12.83
CA LEU A 40 -0.18 12.39 -13.92
C LEU A 40 1.36 12.36 -13.78
N GLU A 41 1.99 13.49 -13.43
CA GLU A 41 3.43 13.56 -13.21
C GLU A 41 3.86 12.77 -11.97
N SER A 42 3.05 12.79 -10.91
CA SER A 42 3.27 12.00 -9.69
C SER A 42 3.25 10.50 -9.99
N ASP A 43 2.27 10.03 -10.76
CA ASP A 43 2.16 8.63 -11.16
C ASP A 43 3.36 8.16 -11.99
N SER A 44 3.84 9.03 -12.89
CA SER A 44 5.04 8.78 -13.69
C SER A 44 6.29 8.59 -12.81
N LYS A 45 6.48 9.46 -11.80
CA LYS A 45 7.58 9.35 -10.83
C LYS A 45 7.48 8.08 -9.98
N PHE A 46 6.27 7.67 -9.61
CA PHE A 46 6.05 6.44 -8.87
C PHE A 46 6.40 5.21 -9.72
N LEU A 47 6.01 5.21 -10.99
CA LEU A 47 6.32 4.12 -11.91
C LEU A 47 7.84 3.99 -12.15
N GLU A 48 8.59 5.09 -12.24
CA GLU A 48 10.06 5.05 -12.31
C GLU A 48 10.69 4.26 -11.15
N LEU A 49 10.19 4.42 -9.92
CA LEU A 49 10.68 3.68 -8.76
C LEU A 49 10.41 2.18 -8.88
N LEU A 50 9.22 1.81 -9.39
CA LEU A 50 8.85 0.41 -9.60
C LEU A 50 9.69 -0.24 -10.71
N ILE A 51 9.98 0.48 -11.79
CA ILE A 51 10.85 -0.01 -12.88
C ILE A 51 12.28 -0.14 -12.38
N ALA A 52 12.79 0.82 -11.61
CA ALA A 52 14.11 0.71 -11.00
C ALA A 52 14.21 -0.52 -10.12
N ARG A 53 13.15 -0.85 -9.37
CA ARG A 53 13.10 -2.06 -8.56
C ARG A 53 13.06 -3.33 -9.43
N CYS A 54 12.11 -3.42 -10.35
CA CYS A 54 11.83 -4.61 -11.17
C CYS A 54 11.93 -4.33 -12.67
N PRO A 55 13.12 -4.04 -13.23
CA PRO A 55 13.28 -3.64 -14.62
C PRO A 55 12.94 -4.76 -15.62
N ALA A 56 13.04 -6.02 -15.22
CA ALA A 56 12.70 -7.17 -16.06
C ALA A 56 11.18 -7.41 -16.21
N SER A 57 10.34 -6.71 -15.44
CA SER A 57 8.89 -6.92 -15.48
C SER A 57 8.29 -6.32 -16.75
N LYS A 58 7.86 -7.18 -17.68
CA LYS A 58 7.21 -6.76 -18.93
C LYS A 58 6.00 -5.83 -18.69
N LYS A 59 5.18 -6.11 -17.68
CA LYS A 59 4.01 -5.25 -17.36
C LYS A 59 4.42 -3.84 -16.98
N LEU A 60 5.49 -3.68 -16.20
CA LEU A 60 5.98 -2.34 -15.83
C LEU A 60 6.56 -1.62 -17.05
N GLN A 61 7.24 -2.35 -17.94
CA GLN A 61 7.75 -1.79 -19.20
C GLN A 61 6.61 -1.36 -20.13
N ASP A 62 5.55 -2.16 -20.25
CA ASP A 62 4.36 -1.82 -21.04
C ASP A 62 3.69 -0.54 -20.49
N MET A 63 3.57 -0.42 -19.16
CA MET A 63 3.08 0.79 -18.50
C MET A 63 3.99 2.00 -18.73
N ALA A 64 5.32 1.80 -18.76
CA ALA A 64 6.28 2.86 -19.01
C ALA A 64 6.09 3.47 -20.41
N VAL A 65 5.85 2.61 -21.41
CA VAL A 65 5.57 3.03 -22.79
C VAL A 65 4.29 3.85 -22.85
N LEU A 66 3.23 3.44 -22.14
CA LEU A 66 1.95 4.16 -22.10
C LEU A 66 2.07 5.56 -21.47
N LEU A 67 2.96 5.73 -20.50
CA LEU A 67 3.23 7.01 -19.84
C LEU A 67 4.39 7.80 -20.48
N GLU A 68 4.88 7.36 -21.65
CA GLU A 68 6.00 7.97 -22.38
C GLU A 68 7.28 8.15 -21.53
N LEU A 69 7.50 7.25 -20.56
CA LEU A 69 8.71 7.23 -19.73
C LEU A 69 9.90 6.71 -20.52
N LYS A 70 10.82 7.61 -20.88
CA LYS A 70 11.99 7.30 -21.71
C LYS A 70 13.20 6.82 -20.92
N GLU A 71 13.35 7.31 -19.69
CA GLU A 71 14.51 7.03 -18.85
C GLU A 71 14.12 6.93 -17.39
N VAL A 72 14.88 6.12 -16.64
CA VAL A 72 14.72 5.92 -15.21
C VAL A 72 15.93 6.51 -14.51
N ARG A 73 15.71 7.43 -13.57
CA ARG A 73 16.79 8.15 -12.88
C ARG A 73 17.45 7.33 -11.77
N PHE A 74 16.74 6.33 -11.26
CA PHE A 74 17.20 5.50 -10.16
C PHE A 74 18.04 4.31 -10.65
N ARG A 75 19.02 3.92 -9.85
CA ARG A 75 19.82 2.73 -10.13
C ARG A 75 18.93 1.48 -10.09
N PRO A 76 19.03 0.58 -11.09
CA PRO A 76 18.26 -0.65 -11.09
C PRO A 76 18.70 -1.57 -9.93
N LEU A 77 17.73 -2.07 -9.18
CA LEU A 77 17.91 -3.04 -8.09
C LEU A 77 17.81 -4.49 -8.60
N ASN A 78 17.02 -4.73 -9.64
CA ASN A 78 16.79 -6.05 -10.26
C ASN A 78 16.09 -7.07 -9.35
N ASP A 79 15.17 -6.60 -8.53
CA ASP A 79 14.26 -7.46 -7.77
C ASP A 79 13.20 -8.07 -8.71
N ASP A 80 12.61 -9.17 -8.28
CA ASP A 80 11.48 -9.84 -8.92
C ASP A 80 10.11 -9.45 -8.31
N CYS A 81 10.11 -8.70 -7.20
CA CYS A 81 8.91 -8.29 -6.46
C CYS A 81 8.83 -6.77 -6.26
N ILE A 82 7.71 -6.16 -6.69
CA ILE A 82 7.42 -4.74 -6.44
C ILE A 82 6.87 -4.44 -5.04
N LEU A 83 6.78 -5.45 -4.16
CA LEU A 83 6.26 -5.33 -2.79
C LEU A 83 4.81 -4.80 -2.69
N CYS A 84 3.95 -5.15 -3.65
CA CYS A 84 2.54 -4.71 -3.67
C CYS A 84 1.65 -5.36 -2.60
N GLY A 85 2.09 -6.47 -1.99
CA GLY A 85 1.38 -7.15 -0.91
C GLY A 85 0.13 -7.94 -1.33
N LEU A 86 -0.13 -8.09 -2.63
CA LEU A 86 -1.28 -8.87 -3.11
C LEU A 86 -1.20 -10.35 -2.70
N CYS A 87 0.00 -10.94 -2.70
CA CYS A 87 0.20 -12.31 -2.22
C CYS A 87 -0.06 -12.45 -0.72
N VAL A 88 0.39 -11.49 0.09
CA VAL A 88 0.14 -11.44 1.54
C VAL A 88 -1.36 -11.35 1.80
N ARG A 89 -2.06 -10.44 1.12
CA ARG A 89 -3.51 -10.27 1.24
C ARG A 89 -4.28 -11.53 0.84
N MET A 90 -3.93 -12.13 -0.29
CA MET A 90 -4.55 -13.39 -0.76
C MET A 90 -4.35 -14.52 0.26
N CYS A 91 -3.12 -14.65 0.79
CA CYS A 91 -2.77 -15.68 1.76
C CYS A 91 -3.53 -15.53 3.08
N GLU A 92 -3.76 -14.29 3.52
CA GLU A 92 -4.52 -14.01 4.74
C GLU A 92 -6.03 -14.13 4.52
N GLU A 93 -6.57 -13.44 3.51
CA GLU A 93 -8.03 -13.26 3.38
C GLU A 93 -8.72 -14.46 2.72
N GLN A 94 -8.14 -14.97 1.63
CA GLN A 94 -8.78 -16.02 0.83
C GLN A 94 -8.35 -17.41 1.27
N MET A 95 -7.09 -17.56 1.66
CA MET A 95 -6.55 -18.86 2.07
C MET A 95 -6.58 -19.07 3.59
N ALA A 96 -6.76 -18.02 4.39
CA ALA A 96 -6.66 -18.05 5.86
C ALA A 96 -5.34 -18.67 6.39
N ALA A 97 -4.30 -18.74 5.55
CA ALA A 97 -3.07 -19.47 5.84
C ALA A 97 -2.03 -18.62 6.56
N LYS A 98 -2.02 -17.30 6.32
CA LYS A 98 -1.09 -16.33 6.94
C LYS A 98 0.39 -16.74 6.86
N ALA A 99 0.76 -17.48 5.83
CA ALA A 99 2.08 -18.05 5.63
C ALA A 99 3.05 -17.12 4.88
N ILE A 100 2.55 -16.09 4.19
CA ILE A 100 3.36 -15.13 3.44
C ILE A 100 3.31 -13.78 4.17
N CYS A 101 4.46 -13.17 4.44
CA CYS A 101 4.52 -11.88 5.12
C CYS A 101 5.66 -10.99 4.59
N PHE A 102 5.64 -9.73 5.01
CA PHE A 102 6.76 -8.82 4.83
C PHE A 102 7.75 -8.95 5.98
N ALA A 103 9.03 -9.06 5.65
CA ALA A 103 10.15 -8.95 6.59
C ALA A 103 11.06 -7.77 6.21
N GLY A 104 11.94 -7.38 7.12
CA GLY A 104 12.81 -6.21 6.96
C GLY A 104 12.10 -4.86 7.14
N ARG A 105 12.84 -3.77 6.93
CA ARG A 105 12.34 -2.39 7.09
C ARG A 105 12.93 -1.48 6.02
N GLY A 106 12.19 -0.41 5.68
CA GLY A 106 12.66 0.57 4.71
C GLY A 106 12.96 -0.05 3.34
N GLY A 107 14.13 0.26 2.79
CA GLY A 107 14.61 -0.27 1.50
C GLY A 107 14.88 -1.77 1.51
N ASP A 108 15.24 -2.33 2.68
CA ASP A 108 15.57 -3.75 2.87
C ASP A 108 14.33 -4.61 3.14
N ARG A 109 13.14 -4.12 2.82
CA ARG A 109 11.90 -4.88 2.97
C ARG A 109 11.80 -5.95 1.86
N TYR A 110 11.39 -7.16 2.22
CA TYR A 110 11.20 -8.28 1.31
C TYR A 110 10.01 -9.17 1.71
N ILE A 111 9.59 -10.04 0.80
CA ILE A 111 8.58 -11.08 1.06
C ILE A 111 9.29 -12.33 1.58
N THR A 112 8.76 -12.92 2.65
CA THR A 112 9.23 -14.20 3.18
C THR A 112 8.07 -15.09 3.57
N THR A 113 8.34 -16.40 3.57
CA THR A 113 7.46 -17.42 4.14
C THR A 113 7.94 -17.87 5.52
N GLU A 114 9.09 -17.39 5.97
CA GLU A 114 9.65 -17.72 7.28
C GLU A 114 9.02 -16.82 8.37
N PRO A 115 8.56 -17.41 9.49
CA PRO A 115 8.10 -16.61 10.62
C PRO A 115 9.27 -15.83 11.23
N VAL A 116 9.21 -14.49 11.13
CA VAL A 116 10.24 -13.55 11.62
C VAL A 116 10.49 -13.68 13.13
N CYS A 117 9.58 -14.31 13.88
CA CYS A 117 9.64 -14.53 15.33
C CYS A 117 10.12 -15.93 15.78
N ALA A 118 10.50 -16.83 14.87
CA ALA A 118 10.75 -18.24 15.18
C ALA A 118 12.24 -18.63 15.28
N SER A 119 13.09 -17.83 15.92
CA SER A 119 14.45 -18.32 16.24
C SER A 119 14.46 -19.44 17.27
N ASN A 120 13.35 -19.66 17.99
CA ASN A 120 13.09 -20.83 18.83
C ASN A 120 11.58 -21.10 18.84
N PHE A 121 11.21 -22.39 18.76
CA PHE A 121 10.03 -23.08 19.30
C PHE A 121 9.39 -24.05 18.30
N ASP A 122 9.43 -25.32 18.69
CA ASP A 122 8.96 -26.50 17.96
C ASP A 122 7.42 -26.58 17.77
N ASP A 123 6.67 -25.57 18.22
CA ASP A 123 5.20 -25.53 18.18
C ASP A 123 4.66 -24.35 17.35
N ALA A 124 5.23 -24.12 16.16
CA ALA A 124 4.68 -23.16 15.20
C ALA A 124 3.34 -23.64 14.62
N MET A 125 2.29 -23.68 15.44
CA MET A 125 0.92 -23.79 14.97
C MET A 125 0.50 -22.43 14.41
N CYS A 126 0.31 -22.45 13.10
CA CYS A 126 -0.04 -21.36 12.22
C CYS A 126 -1.36 -20.67 12.61
N PHE A 127 -1.38 -19.83 13.66
CA PHE A 127 -2.54 -18.97 13.95
C PHE A 127 -2.13 -17.61 14.53
N MET A 128 -1.96 -16.67 13.60
CA MET A 128 -2.51 -15.30 13.64
C MET A 128 -1.72 -14.11 14.25
N VAL A 129 -1.55 -13.12 13.35
CA VAL A 129 -1.53 -11.65 13.48
C VAL A 129 -0.17 -10.95 13.71
N PRO A 130 0.37 -10.24 12.69
CA PRO A 130 1.65 -9.53 12.76
C PRO A 130 1.49 -8.10 13.30
N CYS A 131 0.86 -7.93 14.47
CA CYS A 131 0.91 -6.62 15.13
C CYS A 131 1.45 -6.63 16.56
N LEU A 132 1.44 -7.78 17.27
CA LEU A 132 1.88 -7.97 18.67
C LEU A 132 2.36 -6.68 19.35
N SER A 133 1.39 -5.82 19.68
CA SER A 133 1.55 -4.72 20.62
C SER A 133 1.83 -5.33 22.00
N CYS A 134 3.04 -5.85 22.17
CA CYS A 134 3.75 -6.20 23.40
C CYS A 134 3.10 -7.12 24.45
N VAL A 135 1.81 -7.43 24.50
CA VAL A 135 1.23 -8.02 25.72
C VAL A 135 -0.03 -8.81 25.42
N LYS A 136 0.01 -10.14 25.45
CA LYS A 136 -1.06 -10.96 26.03
C LYS A 136 -0.47 -12.26 26.53
N LYS A 137 -0.70 -12.57 27.81
CA LYS A 137 -0.25 -13.82 28.41
C LYS A 137 -1.14 -14.96 27.90
N PRO A 138 -0.71 -16.23 28.03
CA PRO A 138 -1.47 -17.38 27.54
C PRO A 138 -2.92 -17.44 28.07
N GLU A 139 -3.16 -16.86 29.24
CA GLU A 139 -4.43 -16.75 29.95
C GLU A 139 -5.44 -15.77 29.30
N ASP A 140 -5.00 -14.91 28.39
CA ASP A 140 -5.85 -13.89 27.73
C ASP A 140 -6.43 -14.33 26.37
N VAL A 141 -6.17 -15.57 25.96
CA VAL A 141 -6.65 -16.15 24.69
C VAL A 141 -7.75 -17.17 25.01
N LYS A 142 -9.00 -16.78 24.74
CA LYS A 142 -10.19 -17.67 24.83
C LYS A 142 -10.32 -18.53 23.59
#